data_AF-A0A4Q0A0G3-F1
#
_entry.id   AF-A0A4Q0A0G3-F1
#
_cell.length_a   1.000
_cell.length_b   1.000
_cell.length_c   1.000
_cell.angle_alpha   90.00
_cell.angle_beta   90.00
_cell.angle_gamma   90.00
#
_symmetry.space_group_name_H-M   'P 1'
#
loop_
_entity.id
_entity.type
_entity.pdbx_description
1 polymer ?
#
loop_
_entity_poly.entity_id
_entity_poly.type
_entity_poly.pdbx_seq_one_letter_code
_entity_poly.pdbx_strand_id
1 'polypeptide(L)' 'MTSRGLVERDFAQVVEFINEAVTITKDFKAQVAGKKIRDFKDQLGDGVSVVPQLRDLQSRVVDFSRQFPVVGFNTSELDD' A
#
# COMPACT_ATOMS: atom_id res chain seq x y z
N MET A 1 1.90 -0.87 -14.43
CA MET A 1 2.48 -2.07 -13.80
C MET A 1 3.09 -2.97 -14.86
N THR A 2 2.32 -3.58 -15.77
CA THR A 2 2.87 -4.32 -16.93
C THR A 2 3.76 -3.46 -17.83
N SER A 3 3.36 -2.21 -18.12
CA SER A 3 4.21 -1.26 -18.88
C SER A 3 5.52 -0.88 -18.17
N ARG A 4 5.62 -1.12 -16.85
CA ARG A 4 6.84 -0.93 -16.05
C ARG A 4 7.67 -2.22 -15.95
N GLY A 5 7.29 -3.30 -16.64
CA GLY A 5 8.02 -4.57 -16.67
C GLY A 5 7.62 -5.60 -15.62
N LEU A 6 6.52 -5.41 -14.89
CA LEU A 6 6.02 -6.43 -13.96
C LEU A 6 5.56 -7.68 -14.72
N VAL A 7 6.06 -8.85 -14.30
CA VAL A 7 5.69 -10.16 -14.83
C VAL A 7 4.77 -10.92 -13.86
N GLU A 8 4.34 -12.14 -14.20
CA GLU A 8 3.35 -12.92 -13.43
C GLU A 8 3.76 -13.12 -11.97
N ARG A 9 5.05 -13.37 -11.71
CA ARG A 9 5.58 -13.50 -10.34
C ARG A 9 5.43 -12.21 -9.53
N ASP A 10 5.63 -11.05 -10.17
CA ASP A 10 5.50 -9.76 -9.52
C ASP A 10 4.03 -9.47 -9.18
N PHE A 11 3.11 -9.89 -10.05
CA PHE A 11 1.68 -9.81 -9.77
C PHE A 11 1.26 -10.71 -8.59
N ALA A 12 1.89 -11.87 -8.40
CA ALA A 12 1.66 -12.66 -7.18
C ALA A 12 2.03 -11.86 -5.92
N GLN A 13 3.18 -11.16 -5.92
CA GLN A 13 3.57 -10.29 -4.81
C GLN A 13 2.60 -9.11 -4.60
N VAL A 14 2.06 -8.55 -5.69
CA VAL A 14 1.03 -7.50 -5.61
C VAL A 14 -0.25 -8.03 -4.96
N VAL A 15 -0.66 -9.25 -5.29
CA VAL A 15 -1.82 -9.89 -4.67
C VAL A 15 -1.59 -10.11 -3.17
N GLU A 16 -0.38 -10.50 -2.75
CA GLU A 16 -0.05 -10.60 -1.33
C GLU A 16 -0.17 -9.25 -0.60
N PHE A 17 0.32 -8.16 -1.20
CA PHE A 17 0.14 -6.82 -0.63
C PHE A 17 -1.35 -6.41 -0.52
N ILE A 18 -2.16 -6.74 -1.53
CA ILE A 18 -3.60 -6.47 -1.50
C ILE A 18 -4.29 -7.28 -0.39
N ASN A 19 -3.96 -8.57 -0.28
CA ASN A 19 -4.50 -9.44 0.75
C ASN A 19 -4.14 -8.95 2.16
N GLU A 20 -2.90 -8.54 2.36
CA GLU A 20 -2.43 -7.94 3.61
C GLU A 20 -3.18 -6.64 3.93
N ALA A 21 -3.32 -5.73 2.97
CA ALA A 21 -4.07 -4.48 3.14
C ALA A 21 -5.53 -4.72 3.53
N VAL A 22 -6.20 -5.69 2.90
CA VAL A 22 -7.58 -6.07 3.20
C VAL A 22 -7.69 -6.66 4.61
N THR A 23 -6.71 -7.48 5.01
CA THR A 23 -6.66 -8.08 6.35
C THR A 23 -6.51 -7.00 7.42
N ILE A 24 -5.53 -6.10 7.27
CA ILE A 24 -5.33 -4.95 8.16
C ILE A 24 -6.59 -4.08 8.24
N THR A 25 -7.24 -3.82 7.10
CA THR A 25 -8.47 -3.03 7.04
C THR A 25 -9.60 -3.69 7.81
N LYS A 26 -9.75 -5.02 7.70
CA LYS A 26 -10.76 -5.80 8.40
C LYS A 26 -10.52 -5.76 9.92
N ASP A 27 -9.28 -5.94 10.35
CA ASP A 27 -8.91 -5.95 11.76
C ASP A 27 -9.09 -4.57 12.38
N PHE A 28 -8.66 -3.51 11.70
CA PHE A 28 -8.90 -2.14 12.12
C PHE A 28 -10.39 -1.80 12.19
N LYS A 29 -11.18 -2.20 11.17
CA LYS A 29 -12.64 -2.02 11.17
C LYS A 29 -13.32 -2.67 12.39
N ALA A 30 -12.83 -3.83 12.84
CA ALA A 30 -13.39 -4.50 14.01
C ALA A 30 -13.22 -3.69 15.32
N GLN A 31 -12.26 -2.75 15.35
CA GLN A 31 -12.01 -1.85 16.48
C GLN A 31 -12.81 -0.54 16.39
N VAL A 32 -13.38 -0.23 15.23
CA VAL A 32 -14.21 0.98 15.03
C VAL A 32 -15.62 0.71 15.57
N ALA A 33 -16.02 1.46 16.59
CA ALA A 33 -17.33 1.29 17.23
C ALA A 33 -18.52 1.66 16.31
N GLY A 34 -18.29 2.51 15.31
CA GLY A 34 -19.30 3.00 14.38
C GLY A 34 -19.48 2.14 13.12
N LYS A 35 -20.72 2.08 12.61
CA LYS A 35 -21.04 1.34 11.37
C LYS A 35 -20.91 2.20 10.10
N LYS A 36 -20.72 3.51 10.24
CA LYS A 36 -20.64 4.43 9.09
C LYS A 36 -19.20 4.52 8.61
N ILE A 37 -19.04 4.73 7.29
CA ILE A 37 -17.72 4.98 6.68
C ILE A 37 -17.06 6.24 7.28
N ARG A 38 -17.86 7.23 7.70
CA ARG A 38 -17.35 8.42 8.39
C ARG A 38 -16.63 8.05 9.69
N ASP A 39 -17.25 7.24 10.55
CA ASP A 39 -16.67 6.81 11.83
C ASP A 39 -15.33 6.09 11.63
N PHE A 40 -15.26 5.26 10.57
CA PHE A 40 -14.02 4.58 10.17
C PHE A 40 -12.92 5.57 9.76
N LYS A 41 -13.25 6.57 8.92
CA LYS A 41 -12.28 7.58 8.46
C LYS A 41 -11.81 8.48 9.60
N ASP A 42 -12.74 8.92 10.44
CA ASP A 42 -12.45 9.78 11.59
C ASP A 42 -11.50 9.06 12.57
N GLN A 43 -11.69 7.76 12.80
CA GLN A 43 -10.79 6.95 13.62
C GLN A 43 -9.45 6.63 12.92
N LEU A 44 -9.46 6.41 11.59
CA LEU A 44 -8.26 6.08 10.84
C LEU A 44 -7.28 7.25 10.80
N GLY A 45 -7.79 8.49 10.73
CA GLY A 45 -6.96 9.70 10.67
C GLY A 45 -6.01 9.66 9.46
N ASP A 46 -4.71 9.82 9.71
CA ASP A 46 -3.66 9.68 8.69
C ASP A 46 -3.35 8.21 8.32
N GLY A 47 -3.97 7.25 9.01
CA GLY A 47 -3.77 5.81 8.89
C GLY A 47 -2.44 5.31 9.44
N VAL A 48 -1.35 5.98 9.10
CA VAL A 48 0.03 5.58 9.39
C VAL A 48 0.37 5.71 10.88
N SER A 49 -0.19 6.70 11.58
CA SER A 49 0.03 6.88 13.02
C SER A 49 -0.86 5.96 13.86
N VAL A 50 -2.05 5.64 13.36
CA VAL A 50 -3.08 4.84 14.05
C VAL A 50 -2.90 3.34 13.82
N VAL A 51 -2.44 2.96 12.63
CA VAL A 51 -2.29 1.56 12.20
C VAL A 51 -0.84 1.35 11.75
N PRO A 52 0.09 1.04 12.67
CA PRO A 52 1.52 0.88 12.36
C PRO A 52 1.80 -0.13 11.24
N GLN A 53 0.97 -1.17 11.10
CA GLN A 53 1.06 -2.17 10.03
C GLN A 53 0.90 -1.54 8.64
N LEU A 54 0.11 -0.47 8.49
CA LEU A 54 0.00 0.25 7.22
C LEU A 54 1.30 0.97 6.86
N ARG A 55 2.07 1.46 7.85
CA ARG A 55 3.38 2.09 7.60
C ARG A 55 4.37 1.09 7.00
N ASP A 56 4.46 -0.08 7.62
CA ASP A 56 5.35 -1.15 7.16
C ASP A 56 4.96 -1.64 5.76
N LEU A 57 3.65 -1.90 5.56
CA LEU A 57 3.12 -2.29 4.25
C LEU A 57 3.40 -1.22 3.19
N GLN A 58 3.20 0.06 3.51
CA GLN A 58 3.52 1.16 2.60
C GLN A 58 5.00 1.16 2.22
N SER A 59 5.92 1.01 3.18
CA SER A 59 7.35 0.96 2.91
C SER A 59 7.69 -0.19 1.95
N ARG A 60 7.21 -1.40 2.23
CA ARG A 60 7.47 -2.58 1.37
C ARG A 60 6.89 -2.42 -0.03
N VAL A 61 5.70 -1.83 -0.17
CA VAL A 61 5.11 -1.55 -1.49
C VAL A 61 5.93 -0.52 -2.26
N VAL A 62 6.41 0.54 -1.58
CA VAL A 62 7.29 1.55 -2.20
C VAL A 62 8.59 0.92 -2.64
N ASP A 63 9.26 0.15 -1.78
CA ASP A 63 10.53 -0.49 -2.08
C ASP A 63 10.40 -1.49 -3.24
N PHE A 64 9.32 -2.28 -3.26
CA PHE A 64 8.99 -3.15 -4.39
C PHE A 64 8.76 -2.35 -5.67
N SER A 65 7.96 -1.28 -5.62
CA SER A 65 7.66 -0.45 -6.79
C SER A 65 8.89 0.24 -7.37
N ARG A 66 9.89 0.58 -6.54
CA ARG A 66 11.16 1.22 -6.95
C ARG A 66 12.06 0.30 -7.79
N GLN A 67 11.87 -1.02 -7.72
CA GLN A 67 12.66 -1.97 -8.50
C GLN A 67 12.33 -1.93 -10.00
N PHE A 68 11.20 -1.31 -10.37
CA PHE A 68 10.73 -1.23 -11.74
C PHE A 68 11.02 0.17 -12.32
N PRO A 69 11.43 0.28 -13.60
CA PRO A 69 11.72 1.57 -14.20
C PRO A 69 10.50 2.50 -14.20
N VAL A 70 10.78 3.81 -14.14
CA VAL A 70 9.79 4.84 -14.41
C VAL A 70 9.64 4.95 -15.92
N VAL A 71 8.41 4.84 -16.44
CA VAL A 71 8.15 4.96 -17.88
C VAL A 71 8.18 6.44 -18.26
N GLY A 72 8.98 6.80 -19.25
CA GLY A 72 9.04 8.16 -19.81
C GLY A 72 10.06 9.10 -19.16
N PHE A 73 10.82 8.66 -18.15
CA PHE A 73 11.88 9.43 -17.50
C PHE A 73 13.05 8.51 -17.10
N ASN A 74 14.29 9.00 -17.15
CA ASN A 74 15.41 8.26 -16.55
C ASN A 74 15.31 8.36 -15.03
N THR A 75 15.34 7.23 -14.33
CA THR A 75 15.25 7.21 -12.86
C THR A 75 16.40 8.00 -12.21
N SER A 76 17.55 8.09 -12.88
CA SER A 76 18.71 8.89 -12.46
C SER A 76 18.47 10.41 -12.39
N GLU A 77 17.40 10.93 -13.02
CA GLU A 77 17.07 12.37 -13.03
C GLU A 77 16.09 12.76 -11.90
N LEU A 78 15.66 11.80 -11.06
CA LEU A 78 14.66 12.00 -10.01
C LEU A 78 15.25 12.02 -8.59
N ASP A 79 16.55 11.76 -8.45
CA ASP A 79 17.26 11.71 -7.16
C ASP A 79 18.07 13.00 -6.86
N ASP A 80 17.93 14.06 -7.67
CA ASP A 80 18.39 15.45 -7.41
C ASP A 80 17.29 16.30 -6.76
#